data_AF-A0A925ZWR9-F1
#
_entry.id   AF-A0A925ZWR9-F1
#
_cell.length_a   1.000
_cell.length_b   1.000
_cell.length_c   1.000
_cell.angle_alpha   90.00
_cell.angle_beta   90.00
_cell.angle_gamma   90.00
#
_symmetry.space_group_name_H-M   'P 1'
#
loop_
_entity.id
_entity.type
_entity.pdbx_description
1 polymer ?
#
loop_
_entity_poly.entity_id
_entity_poly.type
_entity_poly.pdbx_seq_one_letter_code
_entity_poly.pdbx_strand_id
1 'polypeptide(L)'
;MVVHEVMMTRPELLQTSQEARQIVSYHALPEDAGRVFARVKPRLAVFTHVALLSTDPAISPPQATEIVPRTRSTYAGPLELGEDLLSVEIGAEITVRRFEPKK
;
A
#
# COMPACT_ATOMS: atom_id res chain seq x y z
N MET A 1 -9.70 2.19 -12.98
CA MET A 1 -8.79 2.36 -11.83
C MET A 1 -9.03 1.21 -10.88
N VAL A 2 -8.00 0.77 -10.15
CA VAL A 2 -8.16 -0.17 -9.02
C VAL A 2 -7.75 0.56 -7.75
N VAL A 3 -8.60 0.47 -6.72
CA VAL A 3 -8.29 0.90 -5.35
C VAL A 3 -8.15 -0.35 -4.52
N HIS A 4 -7.02 -0.50 -3.81
CA HIS A 4 -6.69 -1.72 -3.08
C HIS A 4 -6.13 -1.38 -1.71
N GLU A 5 -6.44 -2.21 -0.70
CA GLU A 5 -5.79 -2.09 0.61
C GLU A 5 -4.30 -2.48 0.53
N VAL A 6 -3.51 -2.08 1.51
CA VAL A 6 -2.18 -2.63 1.67
C VAL A 6 -1.77 -2.69 3.13
N MET A 7 -1.21 -3.83 3.51
CA MET A 7 -0.56 -4.00 4.80
C MET A 7 0.94 -4.20 4.64
N MET A 8 1.69 -3.71 5.63
CA MET A 8 3.09 -4.05 5.79
C MET A 8 3.40 -4.27 7.26
N THR A 9 4.32 -5.21 7.54
CA THR A 9 4.91 -5.40 8.86
C THR A 9 6.40 -5.69 8.75
N ARG A 10 7.11 -5.61 9.87
CA ARG A 10 8.53 -5.95 9.99
C ARG A 10 8.71 -7.48 10.01
N PRO A 11 9.66 -8.06 9.25
CA PRO A 11 9.93 -9.49 9.27
C PRO A 11 10.23 -10.04 10.67
N GLU A 12 10.89 -9.24 11.50
CA GLU A 12 11.23 -9.56 12.88
C GLU A 12 9.98 -9.84 13.72
N LEU A 13 8.90 -9.07 13.51
CA LEU A 13 7.63 -9.27 14.22
C LEU A 13 6.96 -10.58 13.80
N LEU A 14 7.07 -10.96 12.53
CA LEU A 14 6.53 -12.24 12.03
C LEU A 14 7.25 -13.45 12.60
N GLN A 15 8.46 -13.29 13.16
CA GLN A 15 9.18 -14.38 13.82
C GLN A 15 8.67 -14.57 15.25
N THR A 16 8.34 -13.48 15.94
CA THR A 16 8.07 -13.49 17.39
C THR A 16 6.59 -13.48 17.74
N SER A 17 5.68 -12.98 16.89
CA SER A 17 4.24 -12.87 17.21
C SER A 17 3.37 -13.76 16.33
N GLN A 18 2.54 -14.60 16.97
CA GLN A 18 1.52 -15.40 16.29
C GLN A 18 0.36 -14.51 15.82
N GLU A 19 0.00 -13.51 16.62
CA GLU A 19 -1.05 -12.54 16.34
C GLU A 19 -0.72 -11.74 15.07
N ALA A 20 0.53 -11.27 14.94
CA ALA A 20 0.99 -10.58 13.74
C ALA A 20 0.89 -11.47 12.48
N ARG A 21 1.29 -12.76 12.59
CA ARG A 21 1.15 -13.72 11.49
C ARG A 21 -0.31 -13.93 11.09
N GLN A 22 -1.22 -14.01 12.05
CA GLN A 22 -2.66 -14.13 11.79
C GLN A 22 -3.20 -12.87 11.09
N ILE A 23 -2.89 -11.68 11.61
CA ILE A 23 -3.33 -10.42 11.01
C ILE A 23 -2.86 -10.31 9.55
N VAL A 24 -1.57 -10.58 9.30
CA VAL A 24 -1.00 -10.53 7.93
C VAL A 24 -1.66 -11.53 6.99
N SER A 25 -2.08 -12.70 7.48
CA SER A 25 -2.73 -13.72 6.63
C SER A 25 -4.06 -13.28 6.02
N TYR A 26 -4.68 -12.23 6.54
CA TYR A 26 -5.96 -11.69 6.03
C TYR A 26 -5.78 -10.48 5.11
N HIS A 27 -4.56 -9.96 4.96
CA HIS A 27 -4.27 -8.75 4.20
C HIS A 27 -3.33 -9.05 3.02
N ALA A 28 -3.23 -8.10 2.11
CA ALA A 28 -2.29 -8.12 1.01
C ALA A 28 -1.01 -7.37 1.37
N LEU A 29 0.14 -8.04 1.21
CA LEU A 29 1.43 -7.38 1.23
C LEU A 29 1.64 -6.58 -0.08
N PRO A 30 2.60 -5.63 -0.12
CA PRO A 30 2.86 -4.84 -1.33
C PRO A 30 3.14 -5.71 -2.57
N GLU A 31 3.83 -6.84 -2.40
CA GLU A 31 4.12 -7.80 -3.48
C GLU A 31 2.89 -8.58 -3.92
N ASP A 32 1.94 -8.87 -3.02
CA ASP A 32 0.67 -9.51 -3.36
C ASP A 32 -0.19 -8.58 -4.21
N ALA A 33 -0.35 -7.34 -3.76
CA ALA A 33 -1.08 -6.32 -4.50
C ALA A 33 -0.44 -6.05 -5.88
N GLY A 34 0.90 -5.99 -5.94
CA GLY A 34 1.62 -5.84 -7.20
C GLY A 34 1.36 -6.99 -8.18
N ARG A 35 1.32 -8.25 -7.73
CA ARG A 35 0.92 -9.39 -8.58
C ARG A 35 -0.51 -9.27 -9.09
N VAL A 36 -1.44 -8.80 -8.26
CA VAL A 36 -2.82 -8.51 -8.69
C VAL A 36 -2.83 -7.43 -9.76
N PHE A 37 -2.12 -6.32 -9.56
CA PHE A 37 -2.05 -5.22 -10.52
C PHE A 37 -1.39 -5.61 -11.84
N ALA A 38 -0.35 -6.45 -11.81
CA ALA A 38 0.30 -6.97 -13.01
C ALA A 38 -0.65 -7.81 -13.87
N ARG A 39 -1.58 -8.55 -13.24
CA ARG A 39 -2.62 -9.32 -13.92
C ARG A 39 -3.75 -8.44 -14.45
N VAL A 40 -4.22 -7.48 -13.64
CA VAL A 40 -5.35 -6.60 -13.99
C VAL A 40 -4.96 -5.50 -14.98
N LYS A 41 -3.70 -5.05 -14.95
CA LYS A 41 -3.15 -3.95 -15.77
C LYS A 41 -4.00 -2.67 -15.70
N PRO A 42 -4.27 -2.12 -14.52
CA PRO A 42 -5.11 -0.93 -14.41
C PRO A 42 -4.42 0.30 -15.01
N ARG A 43 -5.20 1.23 -15.59
CA ARG A 43 -4.70 2.57 -15.99
C ARG A 43 -4.09 3.35 -14.81
N LEU A 44 -4.55 3.06 -13.58
CA LEU A 44 -4.01 3.54 -12.32
C LEU A 44 -4.38 2.57 -11.20
N ALA A 45 -3.40 2.16 -10.40
CA ALA A 45 -3.59 1.52 -9.11
C ALA A 45 -3.39 2.56 -7.99
N VAL A 46 -4.26 2.55 -6.98
CA VAL A 46 -4.15 3.45 -5.82
C VAL A 46 -4.27 2.61 -4.55
N PHE A 47 -3.32 2.76 -3.64
CA PHE A 47 -3.43 2.18 -2.32
C PHE A 47 -4.32 3.02 -1.41
N THR A 48 -5.20 2.35 -0.67
CA THR A 48 -5.96 2.91 0.47
C THR A 48 -5.78 1.98 1.67
N HIS A 49 -6.42 2.28 2.81
CA HIS A 49 -6.38 1.43 4.01
C HIS A 49 -4.96 0.94 4.31
N VAL A 50 -4.04 1.89 4.47
CA VAL A 50 -2.62 1.62 4.64
C VAL A 50 -2.36 1.17 6.07
N ALA A 51 -2.14 -0.12 6.28
CA ALA A 51 -1.90 -0.71 7.58
C ALA A 51 -0.41 -0.98 7.82
N LEU A 52 0.22 -0.19 8.70
CA LEU A 52 1.62 -0.33 9.08
C LEU A 52 1.71 -1.00 10.45
N LEU A 53 1.74 -2.33 10.46
CA LEU A 53 1.54 -3.14 11.67
C LEU A 53 2.82 -3.23 12.51
N SER A 54 2.69 -2.83 13.78
CA SER A 54 3.50 -3.34 14.89
C SER A 54 2.60 -3.66 16.09
N THR A 55 2.84 -4.79 16.73
CA THR A 55 2.18 -5.22 17.99
C THR A 55 3.17 -5.31 19.16
N ASP A 56 4.44 -4.96 18.93
CA ASP A 56 5.51 -5.01 19.93
C ASP A 56 6.16 -3.61 20.04
N PRO A 57 6.14 -2.96 21.22
CA PRO A 57 6.77 -1.66 21.43
C PRO A 57 8.27 -1.62 21.12
N ALA A 58 8.97 -2.76 21.16
CA ALA A 58 10.39 -2.85 20.82
C ALA A 58 10.65 -2.89 19.30
N ILE A 59 9.62 -3.12 18.48
CA ILE A 59 9.72 -3.20 17.02
C ILE A 59 8.96 -2.01 16.42
N SER A 60 9.69 -1.05 15.85
CA SER A 60 9.03 0.08 15.18
C SER A 60 8.23 -0.38 13.96
N PRO A 61 7.02 0.17 13.73
CA PRO A 61 6.25 -0.15 12.54
C PRO A 61 7.02 0.22 11.26
N PRO A 62 6.68 -0.42 10.13
CA PRO A 62 7.23 -0.03 8.85
C PRO A 62 6.79 1.38 8.44
N GLN A 63 7.54 2.04 7.57
CA GLN A 63 7.20 3.37 7.06
C GLN A 63 6.38 3.27 5.78
N ALA A 64 5.43 4.18 5.59
CA ALA A 64 4.60 4.23 4.39
C ALA A 64 5.41 4.37 3.09
N THR A 65 6.56 5.06 3.17
CA THR A 65 7.50 5.24 2.05
C THR A 65 8.11 3.94 1.52
N GLU A 66 8.08 2.86 2.31
CA GLU A 66 8.60 1.54 1.92
C GLU A 66 7.60 0.73 1.05
N ILE A 67 6.32 1.14 0.99
CA ILE A 67 5.26 0.40 0.27
C ILE A 67 5.49 0.38 -1.24
N VAL A 68 5.76 1.56 -1.82
CA VAL A 68 5.92 1.70 -3.28
C VAL A 68 7.12 0.87 -3.76
N PRO A 69 8.35 0.99 -3.20
CA PRO A 69 9.48 0.16 -3.60
C PRO A 69 9.19 -1.34 -3.56
N ARG A 70 8.51 -1.83 -2.51
CA ARG A 70 8.15 -3.25 -2.40
C ARG A 70 7.15 -3.69 -3.46
N THR A 71 6.15 -2.86 -3.74
CA THR A 71 5.17 -3.11 -4.82
C THR A 71 5.86 -3.17 -6.19
N ARG A 72 6.88 -2.34 -6.41
CA ARG A 72 7.65 -2.30 -7.67
C ARG A 72 8.38 -3.61 -7.99
N SER A 73 8.64 -4.46 -7.01
CA SER A 73 9.24 -5.80 -7.26
C SER A 73 8.35 -6.70 -8.13
N THR A 74 7.04 -6.42 -8.20
CA THR A 74 6.06 -7.24 -8.94
C THR A 74 5.16 -6.43 -9.88
N TYR A 75 5.21 -5.09 -9.84
CA TYR A 75 4.37 -4.23 -10.68
C TYR A 75 5.07 -2.94 -11.16
N ALA A 76 5.13 -2.77 -12.48
CA ALA A 76 5.77 -1.63 -13.14
C ALA A 76 4.79 -0.53 -13.63
N GLY A 77 3.47 -0.75 -13.59
CA GLY A 77 2.48 0.19 -14.11
C GLY A 77 2.21 1.40 -13.20
N PRO A 78 1.31 2.33 -13.60
CA PRO A 78 0.98 3.50 -12.79
C PRO A 78 0.44 3.11 -11.41
N LEU A 79 0.99 3.74 -10.36
CA LEU A 79 0.73 3.42 -8.96
C LEU A 79 0.85 4.68 -8.10
N GLU A 80 -0.15 4.92 -7.25
CA GLU A 80 -0.13 5.96 -6.24
C GLU A 80 -0.31 5.36 -4.84
N LEU A 81 0.46 5.87 -3.87
CA LEU A 81 0.13 5.72 -2.47
C LEU A 81 -0.90 6.78 -2.11
N GLY A 82 -2.11 6.37 -1.72
CA GLY A 82 -3.14 7.27 -1.26
C GLY A 82 -2.71 8.04 -0.01
N GLU A 83 -3.21 9.26 0.11
CA GLU A 83 -3.09 10.11 1.29
C GLU A 83 -4.45 10.75 1.55
N ASP A 84 -4.65 11.23 2.77
CA ASP A 84 -5.88 11.93 3.13
C ASP A 84 -6.09 13.13 2.18
N LEU A 85 -7.33 13.27 1.71
CA LEU A 85 -7.77 14.31 0.78
C LEU A 85 -7.13 14.27 -0.62
N LEU A 86 -6.38 13.22 -0.97
CA LEU A 86 -5.98 12.98 -2.36
C LEU A 86 -7.20 12.87 -3.26
N SER A 87 -7.15 13.59 -4.38
CA SER A 87 -8.23 13.58 -5.39
C SER A 87 -7.74 12.94 -6.67
N VAL A 88 -8.50 11.99 -7.21
CA VAL A 88 -8.26 11.38 -8.52
C VAL A 88 -9.42 11.72 -9.46
N GLU A 89 -9.10 12.36 -10.58
CA GLU A 89 -10.04 12.64 -11.67
C GLU A 89 -9.82 11.64 -12.81
N ILE A 90 -10.87 10.93 -13.22
CA ILE A 90 -10.79 9.89 -14.26
C ILE A 90 -11.55 10.35 -15.51
N GLY A 91 -10.81 10.63 -16.58
CA GLY A 91 -11.35 10.93 -17.91
C GLY A 91 -10.56 10.24 -19.02
N ALA A 92 -10.40 10.93 -20.15
CA ALA A 92 -9.47 10.54 -21.21
C ALA A 92 -8.05 10.40 -20.65
N GLU A 93 -7.65 11.37 -19.82
CA GLU A 93 -6.47 11.30 -18.97
C GLU A 93 -6.86 11.03 -17.50
N ILE A 94 -5.90 10.56 -16.70
CA ILE A 94 -6.07 10.43 -15.25
C ILE A 94 -5.21 11.50 -14.58
N THR A 95 -5.84 12.34 -13.75
CA THR A 95 -5.13 13.39 -12.99
C THR A 95 -5.17 13.05 -11.50
N VAL A 96 -4.01 13.08 -10.86
CA VAL A 96 -3.85 12.89 -9.41
C VAL A 96 -3.48 14.24 -8.80
N ARG A 97 -4.26 14.68 -7.79
CA ARG A 97 -4.02 15.93 -7.07
C ARG A 97 -3.81 15.63 -5.60
N ARG A 98 -2.62 15.98 -5.10
CA ARG A 98 -2.25 15.94 -3.69
C ARG A 98 -2.92 17.10 -2.95
N PHE A 99 -3.29 16.92 -1.68
CA PHE A 99 -3.94 17.99 -0.93
C PHE A 99 -2.93 19.03 -0.48
N GLU A 100 -3.16 20.29 -0.86
CA GLU A 100 -2.39 21.44 -0.40
C GLU A 100 -3.30 22.34 0.46
N PRO A 101 -3.06 22.46 1.77
CA PRO A 101 -3.84 23.36 2.60
C PRO A 101 -3.63 24.81 2.15
N LYS A 102 -4.74 25.54 1.98
CA LYS A 102 -4.69 26.99 1.71
C LYS A 102 -4.11 27.70 2.94
N LYS A 103 -3.13 28.56 2.71
CA LYS A 103 -2.54 29.44 3.74
C LYS A 103 -3.57 30.42 4.29
#